data_AF-A0A810KX96-F1
#
_entry.id   AF-A0A810KX96-F1
#
_cell.length_a   1.000
_cell.length_b   1.000
_cell.length_c   1.000
_cell.angle_alpha   90.00
_cell.angle_beta   90.00
_cell.angle_gamma   90.00
#
_symmetry.space_group_name_H-M   'P 1'
#
loop_
_entity.id
_entity.type
_entity.pdbx_description
1 polymer ?
#
loop_
_entity_poly.entity_id
_entity_poly.type
_entity_poly.pdbx_seq_one_letter_code
_entity_poly.pdbx_strand_id
1 'polypeptide(L)'
;MTRVSRLGAVVVLLAALAGCGGPQHRPTTGDLMYRYFRSTHVRHDRYAGVTGPDRLAEFAAEGGPKAVVASMFSVYECIDADYLEQQREQDRYRTYAGACPTATAKRRAERFAGRGGTVYTRRILIQHHDGSLELGTVYVPRRRDGGTRLVDQNGGEYRTLDDFRQHNETLRGDDWIVTLEHITSVPGHGRIVTVTGHAAPDRRPWLYASIALALLAAAGATLLVVRAVRRRRTPDPLLDQWSV
;
A
#
# COMPACT_ATOMS: atom_id res chain seq x y z
N MET A 1 -56.64 -17.12 -20.98
CA MET A 1 -55.82 -15.93 -20.70
C MET A 1 -55.44 -15.93 -19.23
N THR A 2 -54.22 -16.30 -18.89
CA THR A 2 -53.62 -16.06 -17.56
C THR A 2 -52.09 -16.13 -17.71
N ARG A 3 -51.45 -14.99 -17.97
CA ARG A 3 -50.00 -14.84 -17.83
C ARG A 3 -49.75 -14.27 -16.44
N VAL A 4 -49.32 -15.13 -15.51
CA VAL A 4 -48.83 -14.72 -14.19
C VAL A 4 -47.35 -15.07 -14.11
N SER A 5 -46.54 -14.01 -14.12
CA SER A 5 -45.33 -13.82 -13.31
C SER A 5 -44.26 -14.92 -13.32
N ARG A 6 -43.33 -14.87 -14.29
CA ARG A 6 -41.99 -15.47 -14.17
C ARG A 6 -40.94 -14.35 -14.00
N LEU A 7 -40.89 -13.75 -12.82
CA LEU A 7 -39.85 -12.78 -12.43
C LEU A 7 -39.66 -12.91 -10.92
N GLY A 8 -38.72 -13.77 -10.50
CA GLY A 8 -38.47 -13.96 -9.08
C GLY A 8 -37.63 -15.19 -8.76
N ALA A 9 -36.47 -15.36 -9.40
CA ALA A 9 -35.56 -16.45 -9.04
C ALA A 9 -34.09 -16.18 -9.42
N VAL A 10 -33.56 -14.98 -9.18
CA VAL A 10 -32.13 -14.69 -9.44
C VAL A 10 -31.39 -14.00 -8.27
N VAL A 11 -32.09 -13.49 -7.25
CA VAL A 11 -31.44 -12.65 -6.22
C VAL A 11 -30.77 -13.45 -5.08
N VAL A 12 -31.09 -14.74 -4.89
CA VAL A 12 -30.65 -15.49 -3.70
C VAL A 12 -29.25 -16.11 -3.82
N LEU A 13 -28.68 -16.25 -5.03
CA LEU A 13 -27.41 -16.97 -5.22
C LEU A 13 -26.14 -16.15 -4.91
N LEU A 14 -26.24 -14.83 -4.71
CA LEU A 14 -25.08 -13.97 -4.46
C LEU A 14 -24.69 -13.84 -2.98
N ALA A 15 -25.56 -14.27 -2.05
CA ALA A 15 -25.28 -14.19 -0.61
C ALA A 15 -24.41 -15.35 -0.08
N ALA A 16 -24.27 -16.45 -0.84
CA ALA A 16 -23.60 -17.67 -0.39
C ALA A 16 -22.06 -17.65 -0.54
N LEU A 17 -21.46 -16.64 -1.18
CA LEU A 17 -20.00 -16.55 -1.38
C LEU A 17 -19.31 -15.56 -0.42
N ALA A 18 -20.04 -14.95 0.52
CA ALA A 18 -19.50 -13.93 1.42
C ALA A 18 -19.02 -14.48 2.78
N GLY A 19 -19.01 -15.80 2.99
CA GLY A 19 -18.81 -16.39 4.31
C GLY A 19 -17.87 -17.59 4.31
N CYS A 20 -16.57 -17.34 4.31
CA CYS A 20 -15.57 -18.23 4.90
C CYS A 20 -14.25 -17.47 5.05
N GLY A 21 -14.12 -16.76 6.16
CA GLY A 21 -12.93 -16.02 6.54
C GLY A 21 -13.17 -15.47 7.92
N GLY A 22 -13.00 -16.31 8.95
CA GLY A 22 -12.98 -15.82 10.33
C GLY A 22 -12.00 -14.65 10.44
N PRO A 23 -12.23 -13.70 11.36
CA PRO A 23 -11.35 -12.54 11.49
C PRO A 23 -9.93 -13.03 11.80
N GLN A 24 -9.05 -13.03 10.79
CA GLN A 24 -7.62 -13.14 11.01
C GLN A 24 -7.26 -11.99 11.95
N HIS A 25 -6.75 -12.35 13.13
CA HIS A 25 -6.36 -11.38 14.14
C HIS A 25 -5.30 -10.46 13.54
N ARG A 26 -5.69 -9.21 13.28
CA ARG A 26 -4.79 -8.21 12.71
C ARG A 26 -3.88 -7.71 13.84
N PRO A 27 -2.56 -7.91 13.76
CA PRO A 27 -1.66 -7.43 14.81
C PRO A 27 -1.67 -5.90 14.83
N THR A 28 -1.61 -5.34 16.03
CA THR A 28 -1.44 -3.90 16.22
C THR A 28 0.03 -3.51 16.05
N THR A 29 0.30 -2.20 15.89
CA THR A 29 1.67 -1.68 15.94
C THR A 29 2.38 -2.07 17.24
N GLY A 30 1.65 -2.06 18.36
CA GLY A 30 2.19 -2.48 19.66
C GLY A 30 2.63 -3.94 19.66
N ASP A 31 1.82 -4.84 19.08
CA ASP A 31 2.12 -6.27 19.03
C ASP A 31 3.39 -6.55 18.21
N LEU A 32 3.51 -5.94 17.02
CA LEU A 32 4.67 -6.15 16.15
C LEU A 32 5.94 -5.54 16.73
N MET A 33 5.86 -4.33 17.29
CA MET A 33 7.00 -3.69 17.93
C MET A 33 7.45 -4.48 19.17
N TYR A 34 6.50 -4.98 19.97
CA TYR A 34 6.82 -5.83 21.11
C TYR A 34 7.55 -7.11 20.68
N ARG A 35 7.10 -7.77 19.61
CA ARG A 35 7.81 -8.94 19.05
C ARG A 35 9.21 -8.56 18.55
N TYR A 36 9.35 -7.44 17.85
CA TYR A 36 10.64 -6.94 17.38
C TYR A 36 11.64 -6.70 18.53
N PHE A 37 11.19 -6.09 19.62
CA PHE A 37 12.07 -5.83 20.77
C PHE A 37 12.48 -7.10 21.53
N ARG A 38 11.73 -8.20 21.41
CA ARG A 38 12.03 -9.47 22.12
C ARG A 38 12.67 -10.54 21.23
N SER A 39 12.61 -10.42 19.91
CA SER A 39 13.18 -11.41 18.99
C SER A 39 14.68 -11.20 18.81
N THR A 40 15.49 -12.23 19.06
CA THR A 40 16.92 -12.26 18.73
C THR A 40 17.18 -12.60 17.26
N HIS A 41 16.13 -12.95 16.51
CA HIS A 41 16.21 -13.36 15.11
C HIS A 41 15.36 -12.42 14.26
N VAL A 42 15.90 -11.24 13.97
CA VAL A 42 15.32 -10.30 13.01
C VAL A 42 16.26 -10.17 11.83
N ARG A 43 15.79 -10.49 10.63
CA ARG A 43 16.59 -10.39 9.41
C ARG A 43 16.96 -8.94 9.12
N HIS A 44 18.19 -8.70 8.69
CA HIS A 44 18.72 -7.38 8.34
C HIS A 44 18.69 -6.35 9.48
N ASP A 45 18.63 -6.82 10.74
CA ASP A 45 18.70 -5.99 11.92
C ASP A 45 20.15 -5.77 12.38
N ARG A 46 20.44 -4.56 12.87
CA ARG A 46 21.74 -4.22 13.48
C ARG A 46 21.83 -4.72 14.92
N TYR A 47 20.68 -4.82 15.58
CA TYR A 47 20.58 -5.35 16.91
C TYR A 47 20.42 -6.86 16.72
N ALA A 48 21.39 -7.62 17.18
CA ALA A 48 21.24 -9.07 17.21
C ALA A 48 20.93 -9.47 18.65
N GLY A 49 21.78 -9.05 19.59
CA GLY A 49 21.87 -9.63 20.92
C GLY A 49 22.14 -11.13 20.84
N VAL A 50 23.16 -11.63 21.54
CA VAL A 50 23.34 -13.09 21.64
C VAL A 50 22.15 -13.72 22.37
N THR A 51 21.59 -12.98 23.34
CA THR A 51 20.37 -13.33 24.07
C THR A 51 19.35 -12.18 24.06
N GLY A 52 18.12 -12.47 24.49
CA GLY A 52 17.08 -11.45 24.66
C GLY A 52 17.49 -10.30 25.60
N PRO A 53 18.08 -10.57 26.77
CA PRO A 53 18.67 -9.54 27.62
C PRO A 53 19.76 -8.70 26.96
N ASP A 54 20.66 -9.32 26.18
CA ASP A 54 21.73 -8.59 25.48
C ASP A 54 21.14 -7.61 24.47
N ARG A 55 20.11 -8.05 23.73
CA ARG A 55 19.39 -7.20 22.79
C ARG A 55 18.73 -6.00 23.49
N LEU A 56 18.11 -6.22 24.65
CA LEU A 56 17.53 -5.14 25.45
C LEU A 56 18.61 -4.16 25.93
N ALA A 57 19.80 -4.65 26.27
CA ALA A 57 20.94 -3.81 26.63
C ALA A 57 21.45 -2.98 25.43
N GLU A 58 21.51 -3.56 24.22
CA GLU A 58 21.84 -2.82 22.99
C GLU A 58 20.82 -1.70 22.73
N PHE A 59 19.52 -1.96 22.93
CA PHE A 59 18.50 -0.91 22.82
C PHE A 59 18.65 0.16 23.88
N ALA A 60 18.97 -0.21 25.12
CA ALA A 60 19.22 0.73 26.21
C ALA A 60 20.42 1.64 25.89
N ALA A 61 21.47 1.09 25.29
CA ALA A 61 22.65 1.85 24.86
C ALA A 61 22.33 2.88 23.75
N GLU A 62 21.35 2.60 22.88
CA GLU A 62 20.87 3.56 21.87
C GLU A 62 19.94 4.64 22.45
N GLY A 63 19.62 4.60 23.75
CA GLY A 63 18.68 5.53 24.41
C GLY A 63 17.28 4.94 24.63
N GLY A 64 17.14 3.61 24.55
CA GLY A 64 15.94 2.85 24.86
C GLY A 64 14.97 2.68 23.68
N PRO A 65 13.85 1.96 23.89
CA PRO A 65 12.92 1.58 22.82
C PRO A 65 12.41 2.76 21.99
N LYS A 66 12.12 3.91 22.62
CA LYS A 66 11.64 5.10 21.91
C LYS A 66 12.69 5.67 20.94
N ALA A 67 13.96 5.69 21.35
CA ALA A 67 15.06 6.14 20.50
C ALA A 67 15.28 5.17 19.32
N VAL A 68 15.19 3.86 19.59
CA VAL A 68 15.26 2.83 18.55
C VAL A 68 14.14 2.98 17.53
N VAL A 69 12.89 3.17 17.96
CA VAL A 69 11.75 3.42 17.04
C VAL A 69 11.97 4.68 16.21
N ALA A 70 12.42 5.77 16.83
CA ALA A 70 12.68 7.03 16.14
C ALA A 70 13.79 6.86 15.09
N SER A 71 14.88 6.20 15.45
CA SER A 71 16.00 5.87 14.56
C SER A 71 15.55 4.97 13.40
N MET A 72 14.77 3.93 13.69
CA MET A 72 14.28 2.96 12.70
C MET A 72 13.42 3.61 11.60
N PHE A 73 12.52 4.53 11.95
CA PHE A 73 11.63 5.18 10.98
C PHE A 73 12.14 6.52 10.44
N SER A 74 13.29 6.98 10.91
CA SER A 74 13.99 8.14 10.37
C SER A 74 14.42 7.90 8.91
N VAL A 75 14.88 8.97 8.27
CA VAL A 75 15.57 8.89 6.99
C VAL A 75 17.04 9.23 7.15
N TYR A 76 17.89 8.54 6.39
CA TYR A 76 19.32 8.80 6.33
C TYR A 76 19.71 9.07 4.88
N GLU A 77 20.51 10.11 4.65
CA GLU A 77 21.01 10.40 3.31
C GLU A 77 21.93 9.28 2.84
N CYS A 78 21.71 8.81 1.61
CA CYS A 78 22.59 7.87 0.94
C CYS A 78 23.85 8.61 0.49
N ILE A 79 24.95 8.42 1.20
CA ILE A 79 26.26 8.93 0.81
C ILE A 79 27.00 7.79 0.12
N ASP A 80 27.44 8.00 -1.12
CA ASP A 80 28.09 6.96 -1.92
C ASP A 80 29.36 6.40 -1.25
N ALA A 81 29.54 5.09 -1.39
CA ALA A 81 30.65 4.37 -0.77
C ALA A 81 32.04 4.88 -1.21
N ASP A 82 32.15 5.41 -2.44
CA ASP A 82 33.38 6.01 -2.97
C ASP A 82 33.79 7.27 -2.18
N TYR A 83 32.82 8.00 -1.62
CA TYR A 83 33.08 9.14 -0.74
C TYR A 83 33.54 8.69 0.67
N LEU A 84 33.08 7.51 1.10
CA LEU A 84 33.48 6.90 2.38
C LEU A 84 34.83 6.19 2.29
N GLU A 85 35.27 5.75 1.11
CA GLU A 85 36.59 5.18 0.89
C GLU A 85 37.73 6.16 1.19
N GLN A 86 37.53 7.46 0.93
CA GLN A 86 38.48 8.50 1.32
C GLN A 86 38.53 8.80 2.83
N GLN A 87 37.56 8.32 3.63
CA GLN A 87 37.54 8.46 5.09
C GLN A 87 37.95 7.18 5.85
N ARG A 88 38.43 6.14 5.15
CA ARG A 88 38.68 4.81 5.73
C ARG A 88 39.82 4.68 6.73
N GLU A 89 40.53 5.75 7.09
CA GLU A 89 41.53 5.68 8.17
C GLU A 89 40.98 6.00 9.57
N GLN A 90 39.77 6.54 9.73
CA GLN A 90 39.31 6.99 11.06
C GLN A 90 38.03 6.33 11.61
N ASP A 91 37.12 5.83 10.80
CA ASP A 91 35.84 5.32 11.31
C ASP A 91 35.62 3.83 10.99
N ARG A 92 36.05 2.99 11.94
CA ARG A 92 35.46 1.67 12.20
C ARG A 92 33.98 1.77 12.63
N TYR A 93 33.39 2.97 12.61
CA TYR A 93 32.10 3.34 13.19
C TYR A 93 30.99 3.69 12.17
N ARG A 94 31.28 3.68 10.85
CA ARG A 94 30.29 4.01 9.80
C ARG A 94 30.03 2.85 8.84
N THR A 95 29.58 1.75 9.39
CA THR A 95 28.59 0.93 8.68
C THR A 95 27.23 1.30 9.28
N TYR A 96 26.16 1.35 8.51
CA TYR A 96 24.76 1.46 9.00
C TYR A 96 24.08 2.83 9.10
N ALA A 97 24.54 3.86 8.37
CA ALA A 97 23.55 4.60 7.58
C ALA A 97 22.97 3.58 6.59
N GLY A 98 21.64 3.40 6.52
CA GLY A 98 21.02 2.31 5.76
C GLY A 98 21.70 2.14 4.39
N ALA A 99 22.10 0.90 4.08
CA ALA A 99 22.93 0.62 2.91
C ALA A 99 22.38 1.35 1.68
N CYS A 100 23.25 2.10 0.99
CA CYS A 100 22.87 2.81 -0.22
C CYS A 100 22.23 1.85 -1.23
N PRO A 101 21.32 2.36 -2.09
CA PRO A 101 20.53 1.50 -2.96
C PRO A 101 21.37 0.54 -3.80
N THR A 102 20.82 -0.66 -4.05
CA THR A 102 21.35 -1.61 -5.04
C THR A 102 21.50 -0.93 -6.40
N ALA A 103 22.33 -1.42 -7.30
CA ALA A 103 22.53 -0.78 -8.61
C ALA A 103 21.21 -0.51 -9.37
N THR A 104 20.23 -1.41 -9.26
CA THR A 104 18.91 -1.23 -9.88
C THR A 104 18.06 -0.17 -9.18
N ALA A 105 17.97 -0.22 -7.85
CA ALA A 105 17.26 0.79 -7.07
C ALA A 105 17.91 2.17 -7.17
N LYS A 106 19.25 2.23 -7.21
CA LYS A 106 20.07 3.44 -7.32
C LYS A 106 19.74 4.19 -8.60
N ARG A 107 19.81 3.51 -9.75
CA ARG A 107 19.47 4.12 -11.06
C ARG A 107 18.05 4.69 -11.08
N ARG A 108 17.09 4.03 -10.42
CA ARG A 108 15.69 4.49 -10.37
C ARG A 108 15.54 5.69 -9.43
N ALA A 109 16.08 5.60 -8.23
CA ALA A 109 16.04 6.66 -7.24
C ALA A 109 16.73 7.94 -7.72
N GLU A 110 17.93 7.83 -8.30
CA GLU A 110 18.68 8.96 -8.85
C GLU A 110 17.98 9.60 -10.04
N ARG A 111 17.38 8.79 -10.93
CA ARG A 111 16.59 9.30 -12.05
C ARG A 111 15.42 10.14 -11.56
N PHE A 112 14.71 9.69 -10.53
CA PHE A 112 13.62 10.46 -9.96
C PHE A 112 14.11 11.73 -9.25
N ALA A 113 15.13 11.61 -8.38
CA ALA A 113 15.70 12.73 -7.65
C ALA A 113 16.22 13.84 -8.59
N GLY A 114 16.82 13.43 -9.71
CA GLY A 114 17.37 14.31 -10.72
C GLY A 114 18.55 15.13 -10.19
N ARG A 115 18.98 16.12 -10.98
CA ARG A 115 20.13 16.95 -10.64
C ARG A 115 19.87 17.77 -9.38
N GLY A 116 20.72 17.60 -8.36
CA GLY A 116 20.61 18.28 -7.07
C GLY A 116 19.48 17.77 -6.18
N GLY A 117 18.90 16.61 -6.51
CA GLY A 117 18.07 15.86 -5.58
C GLY A 117 18.92 14.99 -4.64
N THR A 118 18.27 14.43 -3.64
CA THR A 118 18.90 13.58 -2.62
C THR A 118 18.17 12.26 -2.55
N VAL A 119 18.90 11.15 -2.37
CA VAL A 119 18.31 9.85 -2.08
C VAL A 119 18.46 9.58 -0.60
N TYR A 120 17.35 9.26 0.05
CA TYR A 120 17.35 8.83 1.44
C TYR A 120 17.06 7.34 1.55
N THR A 121 17.52 6.73 2.63
CA THR A 121 17.18 5.37 3.05
C THR A 121 16.29 5.41 4.29
N ARG A 122 15.31 4.51 4.35
CA ARG A 122 14.40 4.29 5.48
C ARG A 122 14.23 2.79 5.74
N ARG A 123 14.00 2.42 6.99
CA ARG A 123 13.61 1.05 7.36
C ARG A 123 12.10 0.92 7.50
N ILE A 124 11.62 -0.28 7.21
CA ILE A 124 10.27 -0.75 7.50
C ILE A 124 10.39 -2.08 8.24
N LEU A 125 9.55 -2.30 9.25
CA LEU A 125 9.50 -3.60 9.92
C LEU A 125 8.48 -4.47 9.19
N ILE A 126 8.89 -5.65 8.77
CA ILE A 126 8.05 -6.63 8.08
C ILE A 126 7.94 -7.86 8.97
N GLN A 127 6.71 -8.30 9.21
CA GLN A 127 6.43 -9.66 9.66
C GLN A 127 5.96 -10.46 8.44
N HIS A 128 6.68 -11.53 8.12
CA HIS A 128 6.31 -12.44 7.06
C HIS A 128 5.22 -13.41 7.52
N HIS A 129 4.52 -14.03 6.57
CA HIS A 129 3.48 -15.04 6.83
C HIS A 129 3.92 -16.20 7.75
N ASP A 130 5.20 -16.56 7.75
CA ASP A 130 5.80 -17.60 8.61
C ASP A 130 6.07 -17.11 10.05
N GLY A 131 5.75 -15.85 10.33
CA GLY A 131 5.97 -15.18 11.62
C GLY A 131 7.36 -14.58 11.78
N SER A 132 8.28 -14.79 10.83
CA SER A 132 9.63 -14.22 10.88
C SER A 132 9.59 -12.70 10.72
N LEU A 133 10.57 -12.02 11.34
CA LEU A 133 10.69 -10.56 11.31
C LEU A 133 11.87 -10.14 10.44
N GLU A 134 11.69 -9.07 9.69
CA GLU A 134 12.70 -8.46 8.84
C GLU A 134 12.67 -6.92 8.93
N LEU A 135 13.84 -6.30 9.04
CA LEU A 135 13.99 -4.86 8.79
C LEU A 135 14.30 -4.60 7.32
N GLY A 136 13.23 -4.46 6.54
CA GLY A 136 13.28 -4.09 5.13
C GLY A 136 13.84 -2.69 4.93
N THR A 137 14.49 -2.47 3.79
CA THR A 137 15.02 -1.15 3.39
C THR A 137 14.25 -0.64 2.18
N VAL A 138 13.78 0.60 2.28
CA VAL A 138 13.18 1.34 1.17
C VAL A 138 13.92 2.67 0.99
N TYR A 139 13.90 3.19 -0.22
CA TYR A 139 14.56 4.45 -0.57
C TYR A 139 13.54 5.53 -0.85
N VAL A 140 13.83 6.74 -0.40
CA VAL A 140 12.99 7.91 -0.58
C VAL A 140 13.78 8.94 -1.36
N PRO A 141 13.81 8.88 -2.71
CA PRO A 141 14.39 9.96 -3.50
C PRO A 141 13.55 11.22 -3.38
N ARG A 142 14.22 12.35 -3.19
CA ARG A 142 13.64 13.69 -3.08
C ARG A 142 14.25 14.61 -4.13
N ARG A 143 13.40 15.20 -4.96
CA ARG A 143 13.77 16.24 -5.91
C ARG A 143 14.06 17.56 -5.19
N ARG A 144 14.76 18.47 -5.87
CA ARG A 144 15.02 19.83 -5.37
C ARG A 144 13.74 20.63 -5.10
N ASP A 145 12.67 20.36 -5.84
CA ASP A 145 11.34 20.98 -5.66
C ASP A 145 10.54 20.38 -4.48
N GLY A 146 11.12 19.41 -3.75
CA GLY A 146 10.50 18.75 -2.61
C GLY A 146 9.67 17.52 -2.98
N GLY A 147 9.48 17.21 -4.27
CA GLY A 147 8.76 16.01 -4.70
C GLY A 147 9.46 14.73 -4.24
N THR A 148 8.71 13.80 -3.65
CA THR A 148 9.24 12.51 -3.17
C THR A 148 8.58 11.31 -3.84
N ARG A 149 9.32 10.20 -3.89
CA ARG A 149 8.85 8.86 -4.26
C ARG A 149 9.36 7.85 -3.27
N LEU A 150 8.81 6.65 -3.35
CA LEU A 150 9.33 5.46 -2.69
C LEU A 150 9.93 4.56 -3.77
N VAL A 151 11.10 3.99 -3.50
CA VAL A 151 11.75 3.00 -4.36
C VAL A 151 12.12 1.80 -3.50
N ASP A 152 11.76 0.59 -3.92
CA ASP A 152 12.15 -0.63 -3.21
C ASP A 152 13.54 -1.15 -3.61
N GLN A 153 13.98 -2.26 -3.02
CA GLN A 153 15.29 -2.86 -3.32
C GLN A 153 15.42 -3.41 -4.75
N ASN A 154 14.30 -3.72 -5.40
CA ASN A 154 14.21 -4.22 -6.77
C ASN A 154 14.10 -3.08 -7.81
N GLY A 155 13.95 -1.84 -7.34
CA GLY A 155 13.78 -0.66 -8.18
C GLY A 155 12.33 -0.39 -8.62
N GLY A 156 11.34 -1.03 -7.98
CA GLY A 156 9.93 -0.64 -8.10
C GLY A 156 9.74 0.77 -7.55
N GLU A 157 8.96 1.61 -8.24
CA GLU A 157 8.70 3.00 -7.85
C GLU A 157 7.24 3.17 -7.45
N TYR A 158 7.01 3.83 -6.31
CA TYR A 158 5.68 4.01 -5.73
C TYR A 158 5.49 5.43 -5.21
N ARG A 159 4.25 5.90 -5.23
CA ARG A 159 3.86 7.26 -4.82
C ARG A 159 3.50 7.37 -3.35
N THR A 160 2.87 6.33 -2.81
CA THR A 160 2.31 6.28 -1.46
C THR A 160 2.49 4.90 -0.85
N LEU A 161 2.18 4.76 0.44
CA LEU A 161 2.16 3.45 1.10
C LEU A 161 1.11 2.51 0.47
N ASP A 162 -0.05 3.04 0.08
CA ASP A 162 -1.08 2.21 -0.59
C ASP A 162 -0.66 1.79 -1.99
N ASP A 163 0.02 2.67 -2.74
CA ASP A 163 0.57 2.33 -4.06
C ASP A 163 1.64 1.24 -3.95
N PHE A 164 2.51 1.34 -2.93
CA PHE A 164 3.48 0.29 -2.60
C PHE A 164 2.80 -1.05 -2.33
N ARG A 165 1.75 -1.05 -1.49
CA ARG A 165 1.04 -2.29 -1.13
C ARG A 165 0.29 -2.91 -2.30
N GLN A 166 -0.22 -2.12 -3.25
CA GLN A 166 -0.99 -2.65 -4.38
C GLN A 166 -0.10 -3.21 -5.49
N HIS A 167 1.11 -2.69 -5.64
CA HIS A 167 1.95 -2.95 -6.81
C HIS A 167 3.33 -3.55 -6.47
N ASN A 168 3.68 -3.73 -5.20
CA ASN A 168 4.87 -4.46 -4.83
C ASN A 168 4.67 -5.97 -5.02
N GLU A 169 5.62 -6.60 -5.71
CA GLU A 169 5.61 -8.03 -6.05
C GLU A 169 6.35 -8.89 -5.02
N THR A 170 7.02 -8.27 -4.04
CA THR A 170 7.87 -8.96 -3.06
C THR A 170 7.08 -9.40 -1.83
N LEU A 171 6.09 -8.60 -1.42
CA LEU A 171 5.31 -8.83 -0.21
C LEU A 171 3.99 -9.52 -0.52
N ARG A 172 3.58 -10.43 0.37
CA ARG A 172 2.32 -11.16 0.31
C ARG A 172 1.21 -10.42 1.06
N GLY A 173 -0.03 -10.84 0.82
CA GLY A 173 -1.21 -10.24 1.45
C GLY A 173 -1.32 -10.49 2.95
N ASP A 174 -0.68 -11.56 3.44
CA ASP A 174 -0.62 -11.99 4.83
C ASP A 174 0.65 -11.54 5.57
N ASP A 175 1.56 -10.86 4.88
CA ASP A 175 2.65 -10.14 5.53
C ASP A 175 2.11 -8.86 6.19
N TRP A 176 2.76 -8.39 7.25
CA TRP A 176 2.43 -7.16 7.95
C TRP A 176 3.62 -6.19 7.93
N ILE A 177 3.36 -4.92 7.66
CA ILE A 177 4.35 -3.86 7.64
C ILE A 177 4.04 -2.86 8.76
N VAL A 178 5.03 -2.54 9.58
CA VAL A 178 5.04 -1.34 10.42
C VAL A 178 5.92 -0.28 9.76
N THR A 179 5.34 0.89 9.49
CA THR A 179 6.02 2.01 8.83
C THR A 179 5.28 3.33 9.10
N LEU A 180 5.73 4.44 8.51
CA LEU A 180 5.00 5.70 8.53
C LEU A 180 3.83 5.68 7.56
N GLU A 181 2.69 6.26 7.96
CA GLU A 181 1.53 6.48 7.08
C GLU A 181 1.94 7.23 5.81
N HIS A 182 2.76 8.27 5.98
CA HIS A 182 3.41 8.99 4.88
C HIS A 182 4.84 8.46 4.70
N ILE A 183 4.96 7.25 4.14
CA ILE A 183 6.23 6.54 3.95
C ILE A 183 7.27 7.28 3.08
N THR A 184 6.88 8.35 2.38
CA THR A 184 7.78 9.19 1.58
C THR A 184 8.15 10.50 2.28
N SER A 185 7.76 10.70 3.55
CA SER A 185 8.04 11.92 4.29
C SER A 185 9.53 12.05 4.63
N VAL A 186 10.08 13.26 4.43
CA VAL A 186 11.46 13.67 4.75
C VAL A 186 11.34 14.96 5.58
N PRO A 187 11.89 15.03 6.82
CA PRO A 187 12.92 14.17 7.41
C PRO A 187 12.40 12.91 8.13
N GLY A 188 11.13 12.53 7.94
CA GLY A 188 10.62 11.26 8.43
C GLY A 188 9.86 11.27 9.74
N HIS A 189 9.14 12.36 9.98
CA HIS A 189 8.13 12.42 11.04
C HIS A 189 6.78 11.94 10.51
N GLY A 190 5.96 11.40 11.41
CA GLY A 190 4.60 11.02 11.09
C GLY A 190 4.04 9.97 12.03
N ARG A 191 2.78 9.63 11.78
CA ARG A 191 2.08 8.55 12.46
C ARG A 191 2.62 7.21 11.97
N ILE A 192 3.00 6.35 12.92
CA ILE A 192 3.37 4.96 12.64
C ILE A 192 2.09 4.14 12.51
N VAL A 193 2.01 3.32 11.47
CA VAL A 193 0.86 2.50 11.14
C VAL A 193 1.28 1.05 10.88
N THR A 194 0.35 0.14 11.12
CA THR A 194 0.47 -1.27 10.72
C THR A 194 -0.49 -1.56 9.59
N VAL A 195 0.02 -2.09 8.48
CA VAL A 195 -0.73 -2.37 7.25
C VAL A 195 -0.35 -3.75 6.71
N THR A 196 -1.18 -4.33 5.85
CA THR A 196 -0.81 -5.57 5.13
C THR A 196 0.26 -5.30 4.09
N GLY A 197 1.09 -6.29 3.81
CA GLY A 197 2.17 -6.26 2.81
C GLY A 197 1.64 -5.98 1.41
N HIS A 198 0.64 -6.76 1.02
CA HIS A 198 -0.08 -6.58 -0.24
C HIS A 198 -1.53 -6.14 0.01
N ALA A 199 -2.01 -5.18 -0.77
CA ALA A 199 -3.40 -4.74 -0.77
C ALA A 199 -4.10 -5.25 -2.03
N ALA A 200 -5.34 -5.70 -1.90
CA ALA A 200 -6.15 -6.03 -3.08
C ALA A 200 -6.25 -4.80 -4.01
N PRO A 201 -6.28 -5.00 -5.34
CA PRO A 201 -6.40 -3.90 -6.30
C PRO A 201 -7.61 -3.03 -5.96
N ASP A 202 -7.48 -1.71 -6.11
CA ASP A 202 -8.62 -0.80 -5.92
C ASP A 202 -9.73 -1.14 -6.94
N ARG A 203 -10.84 -1.68 -6.45
CA ARG A 203 -12.01 -2.06 -7.27
C ARG A 203 -12.97 -0.91 -7.53
N ARG A 204 -12.74 0.28 -6.94
CA ARG A 204 -13.61 1.45 -7.15
C ARG A 204 -13.81 1.82 -8.63
N PRO A 205 -12.82 1.74 -9.54
CA PRO A 205 -13.03 2.01 -10.96
C PRO A 205 -14.06 1.07 -11.59
N TRP A 206 -13.98 -0.23 -11.27
CA TRP A 206 -14.95 -1.23 -11.73
C TRP A 206 -16.35 -0.96 -11.16
N LEU A 207 -16.42 -0.51 -9.91
CA LEU A 207 -17.68 -0.14 -9.28
C LEU A 207 -18.32 1.07 -9.98
N TYR A 208 -17.56 2.13 -10.27
CA TYR A 208 -18.08 3.28 -11.02
C TYR A 208 -18.48 2.90 -12.46
N ALA A 209 -17.70 2.04 -13.13
CA ALA A 209 -18.06 1.53 -14.45
C ALA A 209 -19.39 0.75 -14.42
N SER A 210 -19.59 -0.08 -13.39
CA SER A 210 -20.84 -0.83 -13.22
C SER A 210 -22.06 0.07 -12.95
N ILE A 211 -21.89 1.11 -12.14
CA ILE A 211 -22.94 2.12 -11.88
C ILE A 211 -23.29 2.87 -13.18
N ALA A 212 -22.28 3.31 -13.93
CA ALA A 212 -22.48 4.01 -15.19
C ALA A 212 -23.25 3.14 -16.20
N LEU A 213 -22.88 1.86 -16.32
CA LEU A 213 -23.58 0.91 -17.19
C LEU A 213 -25.04 0.69 -16.77
N ALA A 214 -25.31 0.57 -15.47
CA ALA A 214 -26.67 0.42 -14.95
C ALA A 214 -27.54 1.65 -15.24
N LEU A 215 -26.99 2.86 -15.08
CA LEU A 215 -27.69 4.11 -15.40
C LEU A 215 -28.00 4.22 -16.90
N LEU A 216 -27.05 3.84 -17.77
CA LEU A 216 -27.26 3.81 -19.22
C LEU A 216 -28.36 2.81 -19.62
N ALA A 217 -28.36 1.62 -19.01
CA ALA A 217 -29.41 0.62 -19.25
C ALA A 217 -30.79 1.11 -18.80
N ALA A 218 -30.87 1.77 -17.63
CA ALA A 218 -32.12 2.35 -17.13
C ALA A 218 -32.63 3.48 -18.03
N ALA A 219 -31.75 4.36 -18.50
CA ALA A 219 -32.10 5.41 -19.45
C ALA A 219 -32.61 4.83 -20.79
N GLY A 220 -31.92 3.81 -21.32
CA GLY A 220 -32.33 3.11 -22.53
C GLY A 220 -33.70 2.44 -22.41
N ALA A 221 -33.94 1.74 -21.30
CA ALA A 221 -35.25 1.12 -21.01
C ALA A 221 -36.36 2.17 -20.90
N THR A 222 -36.10 3.28 -20.20
CA THR A 222 -37.05 4.40 -20.07
C THR A 222 -37.39 4.99 -21.44
N LEU A 223 -36.39 5.19 -22.30
CA LEU A 223 -36.58 5.73 -23.66
C LEU A 223 -37.44 4.78 -24.52
N LEU A 224 -37.21 3.46 -24.42
CA LEU A 224 -38.01 2.44 -25.12
C LEU A 224 -39.45 2.43 -24.64
N VAL A 225 -39.70 2.53 -23.32
CA VAL A 225 -41.05 2.62 -22.75
C VAL A 225 -41.76 3.89 -23.21
N VAL A 226 -41.09 5.05 -23.16
CA VAL A 226 -41.66 6.32 -23.64
C VAL A 226 -42.01 6.25 -25.12
N ARG A 227 -41.14 5.66 -25.96
CA ARG A 227 -41.44 5.45 -27.38
C ARG A 227 -42.61 4.50 -27.60
N ALA A 228 -42.69 3.42 -26.84
CA ALA A 228 -43.80 2.47 -26.92
C ALA A 228 -45.14 3.12 -26.51
N VAL A 229 -45.15 3.93 -25.45
CA VAL A 229 -46.34 4.67 -25.00
C VAL A 229 -46.75 5.73 -26.01
N ARG A 230 -45.79 6.49 -26.58
CA ARG A 230 -46.10 7.49 -27.62
C ARG A 230 -46.68 6.86 -28.88
N ARG A 231 -46.14 5.73 -29.35
CA ARG A 231 -46.68 5.00 -30.51
C ARG A 231 -48.11 4.50 -30.30
N ARG A 232 -48.50 4.24 -29.05
CA ARG A 232 -49.88 3.84 -28.69
C ARG A 232 -50.83 5.02 -28.54
N ARG A 233 -50.33 6.25 -28.51
CA ARG A 233 -51.13 7.49 -28.37
C ARG A 233 -51.29 8.27 -29.66
N THR A 234 -50.73 7.80 -30.79
CA THR A 234 -51.12 8.30 -32.11
C THR A 234 -52.59 7.92 -32.34
N PRO A 235 -53.52 8.90 -32.37
CA PRO A 235 -54.93 8.61 -32.60
C PRO A 235 -55.09 8.10 -34.03
N ASP A 236 -55.93 7.08 -34.21
CA ASP A 236 -56.38 6.67 -35.54
C ASP A 236 -57.19 7.84 -36.13
N PRO A 237 -56.80 8.44 -37.27
CA PRO A 237 -57.53 9.54 -37.88
C PRO A 237 -58.90 9.13 -38.48
N LEU A 238 -59.34 7.88 -38.26
CA LEU A 238 -60.54 7.30 -38.87
C LEU A 238 -61.80 7.32 -38.00
N LEU A 239 -61.74 7.82 -36.76
CA LEU A 239 -62.92 7.88 -35.87
C LEU A 239 -63.59 9.27 -35.78
N ASP A 240 -63.09 10.29 -36.49
CA ASP A 240 -63.64 11.66 -36.45
C ASP A 240 -64.64 11.96 -37.60
N GLN A 241 -65.03 10.96 -38.40
CA GLN A 241 -65.99 11.13 -39.50
C GLN A 241 -67.45 10.79 -39.15
N TRP A 242 -67.77 10.46 -37.90
CA TRP A 242 -69.10 9.99 -37.51
C TRP A 242 -69.62 10.64 -36.22
N SER A 243 -69.75 11.96 -36.23
CA SER A 243 -70.65 12.66 -35.30
C SER A 243 -71.25 13.89 -35.97
N VAL A 244 -72.38 13.67 -36.65
CA VAL A 244 -73.39 14.68 -37.02
C VAL A 244 -74.44 14.68 -35.92
#